data_AF-A0AAV4GE84-F1
#
_entry.id   AF-A0AAV4GE84-F1
#
_cell.length_a   1.000
_cell.length_b   1.000
_cell.length_c   1.000
_cell.angle_alpha   90.00
_cell.angle_beta   90.00
_cell.angle_gamma   90.00
#
_symmetry.space_group_name_H-M   'P 1'
#
loop_
_entity.id
_entity.type
_entity.pdbx_description
1 polymer ?
#
loop_
_entity_poly.entity_id
_entity_poly.type
_entity_poly.pdbx_seq_one_letter_code
_entity_poly.pdbx_strand_id
1 'polypeptide(L)'
;MKEMMSEVKEIGRTVKSIEEKVEKHEGILSSLSEKVEKSNKTLNGVQRKVNSSSEEVKEVSEKIKYMEERLDKAKERVVDQEARSRRNNLIFHGVPESDREAVVRSILKEKLTEDLPYEVRQARRQLIPEMLEAKRTGKAAWLAYPARLIINGEEVKSVTPRPQPQMTA
;
A
#
# COMPACT_ATOMS: atom_id res chain seq x y z
N MET A 1 38.93 -83.84 4.46
CA MET A 1 40.10 -82.96 4.67
C MET A 1 40.36 -82.00 3.50
N LYS A 2 40.49 -82.48 2.24
CA LYS A 2 40.71 -81.59 1.08
C LYS A 2 39.55 -80.60 0.83
N GLU A 3 38.31 -81.06 0.98
CA GLU A 3 37.09 -80.26 0.75
C GLU A 3 36.93 -79.14 1.79
N MET A 4 37.12 -79.44 3.08
CA MET A 4 37.23 -78.41 4.12
C MET A 4 38.36 -77.41 3.86
N MET A 5 39.51 -77.86 3.35
CA MET A 5 40.60 -76.95 3.02
C MET A 5 40.27 -76.01 1.84
N SER A 6 39.44 -76.44 0.88
CA SER A 6 38.96 -75.54 -0.18
C SER A 6 37.96 -74.50 0.34
N GLU A 7 37.02 -74.90 1.20
CA GLU A 7 36.04 -74.00 1.82
C GLU A 7 36.73 -72.94 2.69
N VAL A 8 37.72 -73.34 3.52
CA VAL A 8 38.50 -72.40 4.35
C VAL A 8 39.25 -71.37 3.48
N LYS A 9 39.78 -71.77 2.32
CA LYS A 9 40.42 -70.83 1.38
C LYS A 9 39.41 -69.87 0.77
N GLU A 10 38.21 -70.33 0.47
CA GLU A 10 37.16 -69.48 -0.09
C GLU A 10 36.66 -68.46 0.94
N ILE A 11 36.43 -68.90 2.19
CA ILE A 11 36.12 -68.03 3.32
C ILE A 11 37.21 -66.97 3.52
N GLY A 12 38.49 -67.34 3.43
CA GLY A 12 39.59 -66.37 3.54
C GLY A 12 39.54 -65.27 2.47
N ARG A 13 39.10 -65.60 1.24
CA ARG A 13 38.93 -64.60 0.17
C ARG A 13 37.74 -63.69 0.43
N THR A 14 36.62 -64.24 0.91
CA THR A 14 35.42 -63.45 1.19
C THR A 14 35.65 -62.50 2.37
N VAL A 15 36.32 -62.95 3.43
CA VAL A 15 36.73 -62.11 4.57
C VAL A 15 37.59 -60.94 4.10
N LYS A 16 38.62 -61.20 3.30
CA LYS A 16 39.48 -60.14 2.75
C LYS A 16 38.70 -59.12 1.90
N SER A 17 37.75 -59.58 1.09
CA SER A 17 36.90 -58.69 0.30
C SER A 17 35.95 -57.85 1.17
N ILE A 18 35.48 -58.41 2.30
CA ILE A 18 34.66 -57.68 3.27
C ILE A 18 35.51 -56.62 3.97
N GLU A 19 36.71 -56.94 4.42
CA GLU A 19 37.65 -56.00 5.06
C GLU A 19 37.92 -54.79 4.15
N GLU A 20 38.23 -55.02 2.87
CA GLU A 20 38.44 -53.94 1.88
C GLU A 20 37.20 -53.06 1.68
N LYS A 21 35.99 -53.63 1.78
CA LYS A 21 34.74 -52.87 1.70
C LYS A 21 34.47 -52.06 2.97
N VAL A 22 34.78 -52.62 4.14
CA VAL A 22 34.65 -51.95 5.43
C VAL A 22 35.55 -50.71 5.47
N GLU A 23 36.82 -50.85 5.08
CA GLU A 23 37.77 -49.73 5.03
C GLU A 23 37.29 -48.61 4.09
N LYS A 24 36.75 -48.97 2.91
CA LYS A 24 36.14 -48.01 1.99
C LYS A 24 34.93 -47.30 2.61
N HIS A 25 34.06 -48.03 3.31
CA HIS A 25 32.90 -47.45 3.97
C HIS A 25 33.29 -46.51 5.11
N GLU A 26 34.32 -46.83 5.89
CA GLU A 26 34.85 -45.96 6.95
C GLU A 26 35.36 -44.62 6.38
N GLY A 27 36.07 -44.65 5.25
CA GLY A 27 36.51 -43.44 4.55
C GLY A 27 35.33 -42.57 4.07
N ILE A 28 34.29 -43.19 3.52
CA ILE A 28 33.07 -42.49 3.11
C ILE A 28 32.39 -41.83 4.32
N LEU A 29 32.25 -42.57 5.44
CA LEU A 29 31.63 -42.07 6.67
C LEU A 29 32.37 -40.85 7.23
N SER A 30 33.70 -40.89 7.25
CA SER A 30 34.53 -39.75 7.68
C SER A 30 34.27 -38.52 6.81
N SER A 31 34.30 -38.67 5.48
CA SER A 31 34.06 -37.56 4.55
C SER A 31 32.65 -36.98 4.64
N LEU A 32 31.65 -37.83 4.91
CA LEU A 32 30.26 -37.42 5.07
C LEU A 32 30.08 -36.63 6.37
N SER A 33 30.71 -37.08 7.47
CA SER A 33 30.71 -36.39 8.76
C SER A 33 31.24 -34.95 8.62
N GLU A 34 32.37 -34.78 7.92
CA GLU A 34 32.93 -33.44 7.67
C GLU A 34 31.97 -32.55 6.85
N LYS A 35 31.31 -33.11 5.83
CA LYS A 35 30.35 -32.36 5.01
C LYS A 35 29.12 -31.96 5.81
N VAL A 36 28.62 -32.83 6.69
CA VAL A 36 27.51 -32.53 7.60
C VAL A 36 27.90 -31.38 8.54
N GLU A 37 29.11 -31.39 9.09
CA GLU A 37 29.56 -30.32 9.99
C GLU A 37 29.70 -28.97 9.27
N LYS A 38 30.29 -28.96 8.06
CA LYS A 38 30.37 -27.76 7.21
C LYS A 38 28.98 -27.22 6.86
N SER A 39 28.05 -28.11 6.56
CA SER A 39 26.66 -27.75 6.24
C SER A 39 25.95 -27.13 7.44
N ASN A 40 26.11 -27.70 8.64
CA ASN A 40 25.55 -27.14 9.87
C ASN A 40 26.11 -25.75 10.19
N LYS A 41 27.41 -25.52 10.00
CA LYS A 41 28.03 -24.19 10.18
C LYS A 41 27.40 -23.17 9.22
N THR A 42 27.17 -23.57 7.97
CA THR A 42 26.56 -22.71 6.96
C THR A 42 25.10 -22.40 7.29
N LEU A 43 24.32 -23.42 7.67
CA LEU A 43 22.92 -23.27 8.08
C LEU A 43 22.76 -22.30 9.24
N ASN A 44 23.61 -22.42 10.26
CA ASN A 44 23.60 -21.49 11.40
C ASN A 44 23.92 -20.05 10.98
N GLY A 45 24.85 -19.86 10.04
CA GLY A 45 25.16 -18.54 9.49
C GLY A 45 24.00 -17.93 8.73
N VAL A 46 23.32 -18.73 7.90
CA VAL A 46 22.12 -18.31 7.16
C VAL A 46 20.99 -17.96 8.13
N GLN A 47 20.75 -18.79 9.15
CA GLN A 47 19.70 -18.55 10.14
C GLN A 47 19.87 -17.19 10.85
N ARG A 48 21.10 -16.83 11.23
CA ARG A 48 21.39 -15.53 11.84
C ARG A 48 21.08 -14.37 10.90
N LYS A 49 21.46 -14.49 9.63
CA LYS A 49 21.16 -13.47 8.61
C LYS A 49 19.67 -13.31 8.37
N VAL A 50 18.95 -14.44 8.28
CA VAL A 50 17.48 -14.45 8.12
C VAL A 50 16.80 -13.73 9.29
N ASN A 51 17.24 -13.97 10.52
CA ASN A 51 16.69 -13.31 11.70
C ASN A 51 16.95 -11.80 11.69
N SER A 52 18.19 -11.38 11.38
CA SER A 52 18.56 -9.96 11.27
C SER A 52 17.72 -9.24 10.20
N SER A 53 17.62 -9.81 9.01
CA SER A 53 16.82 -9.22 7.93
C SER A 53 15.32 -9.20 8.27
N SER A 54 14.81 -10.18 9.01
CA SER A 54 13.43 -10.20 9.49
C SER A 54 13.13 -9.05 10.45
N GLU A 55 14.07 -8.69 11.32
CA GLU A 55 13.97 -7.54 12.21
C GLU A 55 13.98 -6.22 11.44
N GLU A 56 14.91 -6.06 10.49
CA GLU A 56 14.98 -4.87 9.62
C GLU A 56 13.68 -4.68 8.81
N VAL A 57 13.12 -5.75 8.27
CA VAL A 57 11.84 -5.71 7.52
C VAL A 57 10.70 -5.23 8.42
N LYS A 58 10.64 -5.66 9.68
CA LYS A 58 9.62 -5.18 10.63
C LYS A 58 9.76 -3.69 10.90
N GLU A 59 10.97 -3.22 11.16
CA GLU A 59 11.25 -1.80 11.42
C GLU A 59 10.84 -0.92 10.22
N VAL A 60 11.19 -1.36 9.00
CA VAL A 60 10.79 -0.65 7.77
C VAL A 60 9.28 -0.62 7.61
N SER A 61 8.59 -1.74 7.91
CA SER A 61 7.12 -1.80 7.83
C SER A 61 6.44 -0.81 8.78
N GLU A 62 6.95 -0.65 10.00
CA GLU A 62 6.44 0.33 10.96
C GLU A 62 6.66 1.77 10.50
N LYS A 63 7.85 2.06 9.94
CA LYS A 63 8.15 3.38 9.35
C LYS A 63 7.24 3.72 8.18
N ILE A 64 6.93 2.76 7.31
CA ILE A 64 5.99 2.95 6.19
C ILE A 64 4.61 3.36 6.69
N LYS A 65 4.04 2.62 7.67
CA LYS A 65 2.73 2.96 8.26
C LYS A 65 2.70 4.38 8.82
N TYR A 66 3.73 4.76 9.57
CA TYR A 66 3.85 6.10 10.12
C TYR A 66 3.93 7.18 9.02
N MET A 67 4.65 6.92 7.92
CA MET A 67 4.72 7.84 6.78
C MET A 67 3.40 7.97 6.04
N GLU A 68 2.65 6.88 5.86
CA GLU A 68 1.32 6.87 5.24
C GLU A 68 0.33 7.75 6.04
N GLU A 69 0.29 7.58 7.37
CA GLU A 69 -0.57 8.41 8.24
C GLU A 69 -0.21 9.90 8.15
N ARG A 70 1.09 10.23 8.08
CA ARG A 70 1.54 11.62 7.92
C ARG A 70 1.18 12.18 6.55
N LEU A 71 1.28 11.37 5.50
CA LEU A 71 0.93 11.76 4.14
C LEU A 71 -0.56 12.10 4.04
N ASP A 72 -1.42 11.29 4.64
CA ASP A 72 -2.87 11.55 4.63
C ASP A 72 -3.22 12.84 5.37
N LYS A 73 -2.64 13.06 6.56
CA LYS A 73 -2.80 14.34 7.30
C LYS A 73 -2.28 15.54 6.49
N ALA A 74 -1.18 15.38 5.76
CA ALA A 74 -0.65 16.45 4.92
C ALA A 74 -1.59 16.77 3.75
N LYS A 75 -2.15 15.74 3.09
CA LYS A 75 -3.13 15.93 2.01
C LYS A 75 -4.40 16.62 2.50
N GLU A 76 -4.92 16.23 3.67
CA GLU A 76 -6.08 16.89 4.28
C GLU A 76 -5.82 18.38 4.52
N ARG A 77 -4.62 18.72 5.03
CA ARG A 77 -4.21 20.11 5.24
C ARG A 77 -4.14 20.91 3.95
N VAL A 78 -3.63 20.32 2.86
CA VAL A 78 -3.59 20.99 1.55
C VAL A 78 -4.99 21.31 1.07
N VAL A 79 -5.91 20.33 1.13
CA VAL A 79 -7.30 20.54 0.71
C VAL A 79 -7.98 21.62 1.56
N ASP A 80 -7.82 21.59 2.89
CA ASP A 80 -8.36 22.62 3.79
C ASP A 80 -7.78 24.01 3.48
N GLN A 81 -6.46 24.12 3.23
CA GLN A 81 -5.81 25.38 2.89
C GLN A 81 -6.29 25.95 1.55
N GLU A 82 -6.35 25.12 0.50
CA GLU A 82 -6.85 25.56 -0.81
C GLU A 82 -8.30 26.02 -0.72
N ALA A 83 -9.12 25.26 0.01
CA ALA A 83 -10.52 25.54 0.16
C ALA A 83 -10.75 26.82 1.00
N ARG A 84 -9.90 27.12 1.99
CA ARG A 84 -9.91 28.40 2.72
C ARG A 84 -9.45 29.55 1.84
N SER A 85 -8.39 29.35 1.06
CA SER A 85 -7.84 30.39 0.18
C SER A 85 -8.82 30.81 -0.91
N ARG A 86 -9.64 29.89 -1.41
CA ARG A 86 -10.63 30.15 -2.48
C ARG A 86 -12.02 30.50 -1.96
N ARG A 87 -12.24 30.52 -0.64
CA ARG A 87 -13.57 30.66 -0.03
C ARG A 87 -14.36 31.90 -0.51
N ASN A 88 -13.66 33.01 -0.74
CA ASN A 88 -14.28 34.26 -1.15
C ASN A 88 -14.13 34.52 -2.66
N ASN A 89 -13.62 33.54 -3.42
CA ASN A 89 -13.48 33.64 -4.86
C ASN A 89 -14.80 33.26 -5.55
N LEU A 90 -15.12 34.02 -6.60
CA LEU A 90 -16.29 33.79 -7.44
C LEU A 90 -15.83 33.50 -8.86
N ILE A 91 -16.39 32.45 -9.47
CA ILE A 91 -16.15 32.13 -10.87
C ILE A 91 -17.32 32.64 -11.69
N PHE A 92 -17.01 33.50 -12.65
CA PHE A 92 -17.92 34.01 -13.67
C PHE A 92 -17.78 33.15 -14.92
N HIS A 93 -18.89 32.58 -15.40
CA HIS A 93 -18.94 31.79 -16.63
C HIS A 93 -19.70 32.56 -17.71
N GLY A 94 -19.25 32.49 -18.96
CA GLY A 94 -19.96 33.08 -20.10
C GLY A 94 -19.61 34.53 -20.41
N VAL A 95 -18.59 35.08 -19.75
CA VAL A 95 -18.10 36.43 -20.01
C VAL A 95 -17.38 36.47 -21.37
N PRO A 96 -17.85 37.26 -22.35
CA PRO A 96 -17.17 37.40 -23.63
C PRO A 96 -15.83 38.13 -23.43
N GLU A 97 -14.77 37.59 -24.03
CA GLU A 97 -13.46 38.25 -24.08
C GLU A 97 -13.59 39.56 -24.86
N SER A 98 -13.23 40.69 -24.25
CA SER A 98 -13.22 42.00 -24.89
C SER A 98 -11.95 42.74 -24.51
N ASP A 99 -11.44 43.60 -25.39
CA ASP A 99 -10.19 44.35 -25.17
C ASP A 99 -10.24 45.35 -24.00
N ARG A 100 -11.38 45.50 -23.32
CA ARG A 100 -11.55 46.38 -22.15
C ARG A 100 -11.85 45.56 -20.89
N GLU A 101 -11.02 45.72 -19.85
CA GLU A 101 -11.17 45.07 -18.53
C GLU A 101 -12.41 45.51 -17.72
N ALA A 102 -13.21 46.46 -18.20
CA ALA A 102 -14.24 47.13 -17.40
C ALA A 102 -15.63 46.46 -17.37
N VAL A 103 -15.71 45.12 -17.47
CA VAL A 103 -16.99 44.40 -17.68
C VAL A 103 -17.60 43.81 -16.39
N VAL A 104 -16.82 43.72 -15.30
CA VAL A 104 -17.24 43.02 -14.06
C VAL A 104 -18.49 43.63 -13.42
N ARG A 105 -18.65 44.96 -13.46
CA ARG A 105 -19.81 45.65 -12.84
C ARG A 105 -21.11 45.44 -13.62
N SER A 106 -21.05 45.26 -14.94
CA SER A 106 -22.24 45.03 -15.79
C SER A 106 -22.69 43.57 -15.82
N ILE A 107 -21.80 42.63 -15.51
CA ILE A 107 -22.01 41.17 -15.63
C ILE A 107 -22.62 40.53 -14.38
N LEU A 108 -22.79 41.24 -13.26
CA LEU A 108 -23.37 40.71 -12.01
C LEU A 108 -24.78 40.08 -12.14
N LYS A 109 -25.37 40.03 -13.34
CA LYS A 109 -26.58 39.27 -13.69
C LYS A 109 -26.33 37.84 -14.20
N GLU A 110 -25.08 37.41 -14.41
CA GLU A 110 -24.74 36.09 -14.96
C GLU A 110 -24.56 34.98 -13.91
N LYS A 111 -24.42 33.73 -14.39
CA LYS A 111 -24.35 32.51 -13.58
C LYS A 111 -23.07 32.46 -12.76
N LEU A 112 -23.17 32.91 -11.51
CA LEU A 112 -22.11 32.88 -10.50
C LEU A 112 -21.96 31.47 -9.89
N THR A 113 -20.73 31.01 -9.73
CA THR A 113 -20.45 29.76 -8.99
C THR A 113 -19.27 29.95 -8.03
N GLU A 114 -19.27 29.18 -6.94
CA GLU A 114 -18.16 29.15 -5.98
C GLU A 114 -16.89 28.54 -6.61
N ASP A 115 -15.73 29.15 -6.39
CA ASP A 115 -14.43 28.54 -6.73
C ASP A 115 -14.05 27.48 -5.70
N LEU A 116 -14.37 26.23 -6.01
CA LEU A 116 -14.16 25.11 -5.11
C LEU A 116 -13.06 24.18 -5.63
N PRO A 117 -12.14 23.72 -4.76
CA PRO A 117 -11.20 22.66 -5.09
C PRO A 117 -11.90 21.43 -5.66
N TYR A 118 -11.19 20.65 -6.47
CA TYR A 118 -11.74 19.51 -7.18
C TYR A 118 -12.39 18.49 -6.22
N GLU A 119 -11.72 18.21 -5.11
CA GLU A 119 -12.12 17.27 -4.06
C GLU A 119 -13.46 17.69 -3.45
N VAL A 120 -13.62 18.99 -3.20
CA VAL A 120 -14.84 19.58 -2.67
C VAL A 120 -15.97 19.47 -3.70
N ARG A 121 -15.67 19.72 -4.99
CA ARG A 121 -16.64 19.53 -6.08
C ARG A 121 -17.10 18.07 -6.21
N GLN A 122 -16.18 17.10 -6.12
CA GLN A 122 -16.53 15.68 -6.16
C GLN A 122 -17.37 15.26 -4.95
N ALA A 123 -16.99 15.69 -3.75
CA ALA A 123 -17.76 15.43 -2.54
C ALA A 123 -19.19 15.99 -2.65
N ARG A 124 -19.34 17.22 -3.17
CA ARG A 124 -20.65 17.81 -3.44
C ARG A 124 -21.47 17.04 -4.48
N ARG A 125 -20.86 16.53 -5.54
CA ARG A 125 -21.56 15.71 -6.56
C ARG A 125 -22.27 14.51 -5.95
N GLN A 126 -21.71 13.91 -4.91
CA GLN A 126 -22.33 12.78 -4.20
C GLN A 126 -23.60 13.17 -3.43
N LEU A 127 -23.77 14.45 -3.09
CA LEU A 127 -24.90 14.97 -2.33
C LEU A 127 -26.01 15.56 -3.21
N ILE A 128 -25.73 15.80 -4.51
CA ILE A 128 -26.69 16.40 -5.44
C ILE A 128 -27.99 15.58 -5.57
N PRO A 129 -27.97 14.23 -5.70
CA PRO A 129 -29.20 13.47 -5.87
C PRO A 129 -30.19 13.66 -4.70
N GLU A 130 -29.70 13.56 -3.47
CA GLU A 130 -30.50 13.74 -2.25
C GLU A 130 -31.00 15.18 -2.10
N MET A 131 -30.17 16.17 -2.44
CA MET A 131 -30.59 17.58 -2.45
C MET A 131 -31.75 17.80 -3.44
N LEU A 132 -31.66 17.24 -4.65
CA LEU A 132 -32.69 17.39 -5.67
C LEU A 132 -34.01 16.72 -5.26
N GLU A 133 -33.93 15.55 -4.62
CA GLU A 133 -35.10 14.86 -4.08
C GLU A 133 -35.77 15.66 -2.95
N ALA A 134 -34.98 16.23 -2.04
CA ALA A 134 -35.48 17.12 -1.00
C ALA A 134 -36.19 18.35 -1.58
N LYS A 135 -35.61 18.98 -2.62
CA LYS A 135 -36.26 20.09 -3.33
C LYS A 135 -37.56 19.66 -4.01
N ARG A 136 -37.57 18.49 -4.65
CA ARG A 136 -38.76 17.94 -5.32
C ARG A 136 -39.91 17.68 -4.34
N THR A 137 -39.59 17.34 -3.09
CA THR A 137 -40.57 17.15 -2.01
C THR A 137 -40.95 18.45 -1.28
N GLY A 138 -40.54 19.61 -1.81
CA GLY A 138 -40.89 20.93 -1.28
C GLY A 138 -40.05 21.38 -0.08
N LYS A 139 -38.99 20.65 0.29
CA LYS A 139 -38.10 21.04 1.39
C LYS A 139 -37.08 22.07 0.93
N ALA A 140 -36.70 22.99 1.82
CA ALA A 140 -35.62 23.94 1.54
C ALA A 140 -34.27 23.21 1.66
N ALA A 141 -33.59 22.95 0.54
CA ALA A 141 -32.31 22.21 0.56
C ALA A 141 -31.21 22.96 -0.20
N TRP A 142 -29.99 23.00 0.37
CA TRP A 142 -28.81 23.56 -0.27
C TRP A 142 -27.52 22.89 0.21
N LEU A 143 -26.47 23.02 -0.60
CA LEU A 143 -25.14 22.57 -0.23
C LEU A 143 -24.38 23.71 0.42
N ALA A 144 -23.87 23.48 1.62
CA ALA A 144 -22.97 24.37 2.32
C ALA A 144 -21.51 23.88 2.19
N TYR A 145 -20.59 24.82 2.32
CA TYR A 145 -19.16 24.53 2.33
C TYR A 145 -18.76 23.68 3.56
N PRO A 146 -17.82 22.73 3.43
CA PRO A 146 -17.15 22.31 2.18
C PRO A 146 -18.04 21.42 1.30
N ALA A 147 -18.61 20.35 1.85
CA ALA A 147 -19.59 19.49 1.18
C ALA A 147 -20.59 18.95 2.20
N ARG A 148 -21.48 19.83 2.66
CA ARG A 148 -22.51 19.55 3.65
C ARG A 148 -23.88 19.80 3.03
N LEU A 149 -24.81 18.86 3.18
CA LEU A 149 -26.18 19.00 2.73
C LEU A 149 -27.03 19.47 3.91
N ILE A 150 -27.66 20.64 3.76
CA ILE A 150 -28.66 21.09 4.72
C ILE A 150 -30.04 21.04 4.10
N ILE A 151 -31.00 20.56 4.87
CA ILE A 151 -32.42 20.45 4.54
C ILE A 151 -33.21 21.10 5.69
N ASN A 152 -34.08 22.06 5.37
CA ASN A 152 -34.88 22.84 6.32
C ASN A 152 -34.04 23.49 7.45
N GLY A 153 -32.80 23.88 7.13
CA GLY A 153 -31.88 24.52 8.07
C GLY A 153 -31.02 23.55 8.89
N GLU A 154 -31.25 22.24 8.82
CA GLU A 154 -30.47 21.23 9.54
C GLU A 154 -29.49 20.50 8.63
N GLU A 155 -28.28 20.24 9.12
CA GLU A 155 -27.29 19.42 8.42
C GLU A 155 -27.69 17.94 8.51
N VAL A 156 -28.07 17.37 7.38
CA VAL A 156 -28.54 15.98 7.31
C VAL A 156 -27.45 15.01 6.85
N LYS A 157 -26.43 15.51 6.13
CA LYS A 157 -25.36 14.69 5.57
C LYS A 157 -24.12 15.54 5.26
N SER A 158 -22.94 14.97 5.46
CA SER A 158 -21.68 15.58 5.04
C SER A 158 -20.75 14.54 4.44
N VAL A 159 -19.94 14.99 3.47
CA VAL A 159 -18.91 14.17 2.83
C VAL A 159 -17.58 14.87 2.99
N THR A 160 -16.63 14.20 3.62
CA THR A 160 -15.26 14.71 3.73
C THR A 160 -14.60 14.69 2.35
N PRO A 161 -14.17 15.85 1.81
CA PRO A 161 -13.43 15.91 0.55
C PRO A 161 -12.14 15.10 0.67
N ARG A 162 -11.97 14.08 -0.19
CA ARG A 162 -10.75 13.26 -0.19
C ARG A 162 -9.81 13.72 -1.30
N PRO A 163 -8.51 13.82 -1.02
CA PRO A 163 -7.49 14.10 -2.03
C PRO A 163 -7.54 13.06 -3.16
N GLN A 164 -7.26 13.48 -4.39
CA GLN A 164 -7.27 12.57 -5.54
C GLN A 164 -6.34 11.37 -5.31
N PRO A 165 -6.75 10.14 -5.70
CA PRO A 165 -5.82 9.03 -5.81
C PRO A 165 -4.72 9.44 -6.79
N GLN A 166 -3.46 9.34 -6.38
CA GLN A 166 -2.34 9.60 -7.29
C GLN A 166 -2.46 8.63 -8.47
N MET A 167 -2.58 9.15 -9.69
CA MET A 167 -2.45 8.31 -10.88
C MET A 167 -1.01 7.79 -10.87
N THR A 168 -0.82 6.53 -10.50
CA THR A 168 0.45 5.83 -10.70
C THR A 168 0.67 5.77 -12.21
N ALA A 169 1.71 6.47 -12.67
CA ALA A 169 2.19 6.39 -14.05
C ALA A 169 2.81 5.02 -14.33
#